data_AF-A0A920B8C2-F1
#
_entry.id   AF-A0A920B8C2-F1
#
_cell.length_a   1.000
_cell.length_b   1.000
_cell.length_c   1.000
_cell.angle_alpha   90.00
_cell.angle_beta   90.00
_cell.angle_gamma   90.00
#
_symmetry.space_group_name_H-M   'P 1'
#
loop_
_entity.id
_entity.type
_entity.pdbx_description
1 polymer ?
#
loop_
_entity_poly.entity_id
_entity_poly.type
_entity_poly.pdbx_seq_one_letter_code
_entity_poly.pdbx_strand_id
1 'polypeptide(L)'
;MSKKLILITLGTFIATLVIVYFGFIKEYEPHQPIAFSHKIHSGVNNIPCTYCHSYVAKSSQPGIPSVQQCMGCHTYVNAKYDANDPDRIYEYNGEQIDPNNYLYDGRKRIVFENEIKKLTGYWDRKEPIVWVNYHYVAEHAKFPHKPHIRYGIECTTCHGNVENIDQPRPIVKMQMGWCISCHEEKLDINFKKIAEKHPGMQELSDNDKKIMSYTGRIRADKLYKNYDHQLGDKHTDEDGAPKLININQEVAWLKDCGTCHY
;
A
#
# COMPACT_ATOMS: atom_id res chain seq x y z
N MET A 1 -22.78 -47.85 21.20
CA MET A 1 -21.48 -47.56 20.53
C MET A 1 -20.35 -47.96 21.46
N SER A 2 -19.35 -48.71 21.00
CA SER A 2 -18.24 -49.17 21.86
C SER A 2 -17.45 -47.97 22.40
N LYS A 3 -17.01 -48.03 23.67
CA LYS A 3 -16.13 -46.99 24.27
C LYS A 3 -14.88 -46.73 23.42
N LYS A 4 -14.36 -47.76 22.74
CA LYS A 4 -13.23 -47.63 21.80
C LYS A 4 -13.59 -46.79 20.57
N LEU A 5 -14.80 -46.97 20.05
CA LEU A 5 -15.27 -46.23 18.87
C LEU A 5 -15.45 -44.74 19.18
N ILE A 6 -15.96 -44.41 20.38
CA ILE A 6 -16.11 -43.04 20.88
C ILE A 6 -14.74 -42.36 21.05
N LEU A 7 -13.75 -43.05 21.62
CA LEU A 7 -12.41 -42.50 21.79
C LEU A 7 -11.71 -42.23 20.44
N ILE A 8 -11.88 -43.11 19.47
CA ILE A 8 -11.32 -42.94 18.13
C ILE A 8 -11.95 -41.74 17.42
N THR A 9 -13.28 -41.60 17.45
CA THR A 9 -13.95 -40.44 16.82
C THR A 9 -13.63 -39.13 17.51
N LEU A 10 -13.50 -39.09 18.84
CA LEU A 10 -13.07 -37.88 19.54
C LEU A 10 -11.63 -37.50 19.17
N GLY A 11 -10.74 -38.50 19.09
CA GLY A 11 -9.34 -38.30 18.72
C GLY A 11 -9.18 -37.77 17.30
N THR A 12 -9.89 -38.34 16.33
CA THR A 12 -9.85 -37.87 14.94
C THR A 12 -10.48 -36.48 14.79
N PHE A 13 -11.55 -36.18 15.51
CA PHE A 13 -12.16 -34.86 15.53
C PHE A 13 -11.20 -33.79 16.07
N ILE A 14 -10.55 -34.06 17.21
CA ILE A 14 -9.55 -33.16 17.80
C ILE A 14 -8.36 -32.98 16.85
N ALA A 15 -7.83 -34.06 16.29
CA ALA A 15 -6.72 -33.99 15.34
C ALA A 15 -7.08 -33.15 14.10
N THR A 16 -8.30 -33.31 13.57
CA THR A 16 -8.78 -32.52 12.43
C THR A 16 -8.89 -31.04 12.80
N LEU A 17 -9.44 -30.70 13.97
CA LEU A 17 -9.49 -29.31 14.44
C LEU A 17 -8.10 -28.70 14.58
N VAL A 18 -7.13 -29.45 15.12
CA VAL A 18 -5.74 -29.01 15.25
C VAL A 18 -5.11 -28.78 13.87
N ILE A 19 -5.26 -29.71 12.92
CA ILE A 19 -4.73 -29.57 11.56
C ILE A 19 -5.37 -28.38 10.85
N VAL A 20 -6.68 -28.20 10.96
CA VAL A 20 -7.38 -27.06 10.36
C VAL A 20 -6.89 -25.75 10.98
N TYR A 21 -6.76 -25.72 12.31
CA TYR A 21 -6.31 -24.52 13.01
C TYR A 21 -4.88 -24.15 12.63
N PHE A 22 -3.91 -25.06 12.74
CA PHE A 22 -2.51 -24.76 12.47
C PHE A 22 -2.16 -24.71 10.97
N GLY A 23 -2.92 -25.39 10.13
CA GLY A 23 -2.66 -25.46 8.68
C GLY A 23 -3.35 -24.36 7.87
N PHE A 24 -4.51 -23.86 8.31
CA PHE A 24 -5.31 -22.93 7.51
C PHE A 24 -5.81 -21.69 8.27
N ILE A 25 -5.95 -21.75 9.59
CA ILE A 25 -6.50 -20.62 10.38
C ILE A 25 -5.39 -19.76 10.99
N LYS A 26 -4.33 -20.38 11.52
CA LYS A 26 -3.26 -19.67 12.22
C LYS A 26 -2.52 -18.77 11.23
N GLU A 27 -2.59 -17.47 11.47
CA GLU A 27 -1.93 -16.48 10.63
C GLU A 27 -0.41 -16.73 10.61
N TYR A 28 0.14 -16.84 9.40
CA TYR A 28 1.57 -16.99 9.18
C TYR A 28 2.25 -15.65 9.39
N GLU A 29 3.05 -15.54 10.44
CA GLU A 29 3.84 -14.36 10.74
C GLU A 29 5.29 -14.59 10.34
N PRO A 30 5.74 -14.02 9.22
CA PRO A 30 7.10 -14.25 8.78
C PRO A 30 8.10 -13.60 9.73
N HIS A 31 9.10 -14.37 10.15
CA HIS A 31 10.26 -13.82 10.84
C HIS A 31 11.08 -12.98 9.86
N GLN A 32 11.17 -11.67 10.14
CA GLN A 32 11.98 -10.77 9.33
C GLN A 32 13.46 -10.86 9.73
N PRO A 33 14.42 -10.62 8.80
CA PRO A 33 15.85 -10.67 9.11
C PRO A 33 16.28 -9.64 10.17
N ILE A 34 15.59 -8.49 10.20
CA ILE A 34 15.77 -7.40 11.15
C ILE A 34 14.39 -7.04 11.69
N ALA A 35 14.29 -6.82 13.00
CA ALA A 35 13.06 -6.37 13.66
C ALA A 35 12.82 -4.87 13.40
N PHE A 36 12.54 -4.52 12.14
CA PHE A 36 12.21 -3.16 11.73
C PHE A 36 10.81 -2.79 12.23
N SER A 37 10.64 -1.58 12.78
CA SER A 37 9.36 -1.07 13.27
C SER A 37 8.89 0.13 12.44
N HIS A 38 7.74 0.02 11.78
CA HIS A 38 7.10 1.18 11.13
C HIS A 38 6.59 2.18 12.17
N LYS A 39 6.23 1.72 13.37
CA LYS A 39 5.82 2.56 14.50
C LYS A 39 6.89 3.58 14.86
N ILE A 40 8.13 3.15 15.04
CA ILE A 40 9.23 4.06 15.38
C ILE A 40 9.53 5.01 14.22
N HIS A 41 9.57 4.53 12.98
CA HIS A 41 9.98 5.37 11.85
C HIS A 41 8.88 6.34 11.40
N SER A 42 7.67 5.85 11.17
CA SER A 42 6.56 6.65 10.64
C SER A 42 5.71 7.29 11.73
N GLY A 43 5.44 6.60 12.84
CA GLY A 43 4.58 7.13 13.90
C GLY A 43 5.33 8.11 14.81
N VAL A 44 6.39 7.64 15.46
CA VAL A 44 7.16 8.44 16.42
C VAL A 44 7.95 9.54 15.71
N ASN A 45 8.73 9.17 14.69
CA ASN A 45 9.62 10.08 14.00
C ASN A 45 8.98 10.80 12.80
N ASN A 46 7.71 10.53 12.50
CA ASN A 46 6.96 11.18 11.41
C ASN A 46 7.65 11.09 10.04
N ILE A 47 8.43 10.03 9.77
CA ILE A 47 9.10 9.84 8.49
C ILE A 47 8.04 9.50 7.43
N PRO A 48 7.92 10.26 6.33
CA PRO A 48 6.92 9.99 5.30
C PRO A 48 7.09 8.61 4.65
N CYS A 49 5.98 7.92 4.37
CA CYS A 49 5.99 6.59 3.72
C CYS A 49 6.82 6.57 2.42
N THR A 50 6.71 7.64 1.63
CA THR A 50 7.38 7.81 0.33
C THR A 50 8.88 8.02 0.44
N TYR A 51 9.41 8.31 1.62
CA TYR A 51 10.85 8.44 1.84
C TYR A 51 11.55 7.09 1.64
N CYS A 52 11.00 6.03 2.24
CA CYS A 52 11.53 4.67 2.10
C CYS A 52 10.93 3.95 0.87
N HIS A 53 9.65 4.15 0.58
CA HIS A 53 8.95 3.55 -0.56
C HIS A 53 8.88 4.51 -1.76
N SER A 54 10.04 4.98 -2.20
CA SER A 54 10.17 6.06 -3.19
C SER A 54 9.64 5.72 -4.58
N TYR A 55 9.47 4.43 -4.91
CA TYR A 55 8.97 3.99 -6.21
C TYR A 55 7.45 3.87 -6.29
N VAL A 56 6.72 4.05 -5.18
CA VAL A 56 5.25 3.89 -5.12
C VAL A 56 4.50 4.72 -6.18
N ALA A 57 4.98 5.93 -6.48
CA ALA A 57 4.37 6.82 -7.48
C ALA A 57 4.89 6.60 -8.91
N LYS A 58 6.01 5.88 -9.08
CA LYS A 58 6.76 5.81 -10.34
C LYS A 58 6.69 4.43 -10.99
N SER A 59 6.56 3.37 -10.20
CA SER A 59 6.60 1.98 -10.63
C SER A 59 5.28 1.24 -10.34
N SER A 60 5.12 0.05 -10.93
CA SER A 60 4.06 -0.89 -10.58
C SER A 60 4.22 -1.43 -9.16
N GLN A 61 5.47 -1.54 -8.70
CA GLN A 61 5.85 -2.01 -7.38
C GLN A 61 6.42 -0.86 -6.54
N PRO A 62 6.04 -0.73 -5.27
CA PRO A 62 6.47 0.38 -4.42
C PRO A 62 7.96 0.29 -4.05
N GLY A 63 8.55 -0.89 -4.20
CA GLY A 63 9.92 -1.18 -3.80
C GLY A 63 10.07 -1.33 -2.28
N ILE A 64 11.08 -2.11 -1.88
CA ILE A 64 11.55 -2.14 -0.50
C ILE A 64 12.86 -1.32 -0.47
N PRO A 65 13.08 -0.47 0.54
CA PRO A 65 14.29 0.33 0.63
C PRO A 65 15.56 -0.53 0.58
N SER A 66 16.59 -0.02 -0.10
CA SER A 66 17.91 -0.63 -0.08
C SER A 66 18.58 -0.40 1.28
N VAL A 67 19.62 -1.19 1.58
CA VAL A 67 20.44 -0.99 2.79
C VAL A 67 21.02 0.43 2.86
N GLN A 68 21.32 1.03 1.70
CA GLN A 68 21.80 2.41 1.61
C GLN A 68 20.79 3.42 2.15
N GLN A 69 19.49 3.23 1.89
CA GLN A 69 18.45 4.13 2.43
C GLN A 69 18.44 4.10 3.97
N CYS A 70 18.62 2.91 4.55
CA CYS A 70 18.74 2.76 6.01
C CYS A 70 20.01 3.44 6.55
N MET A 71 21.15 3.20 5.90
CA MET A 71 22.44 3.74 6.33
C MET A 71 22.58 5.26 6.13
N GLY A 72 21.74 5.87 5.29
CA GLY A 72 21.67 7.33 5.16
C GLY A 72 21.43 8.04 6.49
N CYS A 73 20.65 7.43 7.40
CA CYS A 73 20.44 7.94 8.75
C CYS A 73 21.21 7.13 9.80
N HIS A 74 21.25 5.80 9.67
CA HIS A 74 21.80 4.91 10.71
C HIS A 74 23.33 4.96 10.86
N THR A 75 24.01 5.72 9.99
CA THR A 75 25.41 6.14 10.19
C THR A 75 25.56 7.13 11.35
N TYR A 76 24.52 7.92 11.65
CA TYR A 76 24.50 8.93 12.71
C TYR A 76 23.53 8.57 13.84
N VAL A 77 22.48 7.80 13.54
CA VAL A 77 21.44 7.39 14.49
C VAL A 77 21.50 5.89 14.74
N ASN A 78 21.96 5.48 15.92
CA ASN A 78 22.14 4.06 16.25
C ASN A 78 21.07 3.50 17.19
N ALA A 79 20.02 4.29 17.48
CA ALA A 79 18.91 3.92 18.36
C ALA A 79 19.40 3.31 19.69
N LYS A 80 20.53 3.78 20.24
CA LYS A 80 21.04 3.35 21.54
C LYS A 80 20.47 4.21 22.65
N TYR A 81 20.17 3.56 23.78
CA TYR A 81 20.01 4.25 25.04
C TYR A 81 21.32 4.95 25.41
N ASP A 82 21.20 6.20 25.83
CA ASP A 82 22.30 7.01 26.31
C ASP A 82 21.98 7.44 27.73
N ALA A 83 22.78 6.99 28.68
CA ALA A 83 22.55 7.26 30.10
C ALA A 83 22.63 8.76 30.43
N ASN A 84 23.25 9.56 29.55
CA ASN A 84 23.33 11.02 29.70
C ASN A 84 22.18 11.75 28.99
N ASP A 85 21.31 11.02 28.29
CA ASP A 85 20.16 11.52 27.53
C ASP A 85 18.93 10.63 27.80
N PRO A 86 18.39 10.67 29.03
CA PRO A 86 17.26 9.83 29.45
C PRO A 86 15.96 10.15 28.69
N ASP A 87 15.88 11.32 28.05
CA ASP A 87 14.76 11.73 27.21
C ASP A 87 14.64 10.90 25.92
N ARG A 88 15.64 10.03 25.61
CA ARG A 88 15.54 9.01 24.55
C ARG A 88 14.55 7.88 24.86
N ILE A 89 13.96 7.85 26.04
CA ILE A 89 12.82 7.01 26.37
C ILE A 89 11.55 7.80 26.02
N TYR A 90 10.85 7.37 24.98
CA TYR A 90 9.64 8.04 24.49
C TYR A 90 8.39 7.30 24.92
N GLU A 91 7.28 8.02 25.08
CA GLU A 91 5.95 7.42 25.11
C GLU A 91 5.23 7.74 23.80
N TYR A 92 4.67 6.72 23.17
CA TYR A 92 3.87 6.88 21.96
C TYR A 92 2.63 5.98 22.05
N ASN A 93 1.45 6.58 21.92
CA ASN A 93 0.15 5.88 22.05
C ASN A 93 0.03 5.04 23.34
N GLY A 94 0.56 5.54 24.47
CA GLY A 94 0.52 4.87 25.76
C GLY A 94 1.54 3.73 25.94
N GLU A 95 2.46 3.55 24.98
CA GLU A 95 3.53 2.56 25.05
C GLU A 95 4.88 3.24 25.29
N GLN A 96 5.64 2.73 26.26
CA GLN A 96 6.99 3.19 26.55
C GLN A 96 8.00 2.53 25.60
N ILE A 97 8.74 3.35 24.86
CA ILE A 97 9.78 2.95 23.92
C ILE A 97 11.13 3.04 24.64
N ASP A 98 11.55 1.92 25.22
CA ASP A 98 12.89 1.74 25.78
C ASP A 98 13.80 1.04 24.74
N PRO A 99 14.83 1.72 24.20
CA PRO A 99 15.75 1.12 23.22
C PRO A 99 16.48 -0.14 23.69
N ASN A 100 16.64 -0.32 25.01
CA ASN A 100 17.28 -1.48 25.62
C ASN A 100 16.30 -2.60 25.97
N ASN A 101 14.99 -2.34 25.95
CA ASN A 101 14.00 -3.29 26.40
C ASN A 101 12.63 -3.08 25.72
N TYR A 102 12.62 -3.00 24.39
CA TYR A 102 11.40 -2.71 23.65
C TYR A 102 10.54 -3.97 23.44
N LEU A 103 9.23 -3.91 23.72
CA LEU A 103 8.31 -5.03 23.48
C LEU A 103 7.87 -5.07 22.01
N TYR A 104 8.71 -5.67 21.18
CA TYR A 104 8.40 -5.84 19.77
C TYR A 104 7.15 -6.69 19.56
N ASP A 105 6.14 -6.10 18.91
CA ASP A 105 4.88 -6.72 18.54
C ASP A 105 4.17 -7.41 19.73
N GLY A 106 4.27 -6.82 20.93
CA GLY A 106 3.58 -7.29 22.13
C GLY A 106 4.08 -8.63 22.72
N ARG A 107 5.12 -9.25 22.13
CA ARG A 107 5.48 -10.65 22.43
C ARG A 107 6.95 -10.88 22.72
N LYS A 108 7.85 -10.09 22.13
CA LYS A 108 9.29 -10.31 22.24
C LYS A 108 10.01 -9.03 22.65
N ARG A 109 10.76 -9.07 23.75
CA ARG A 109 11.66 -7.96 24.09
C ARG A 109 12.87 -7.96 23.17
N ILE A 110 13.21 -6.81 22.62
CA ILE A 110 14.39 -6.59 21.77
C ILE A 110 15.24 -5.42 22.26
N VAL A 111 16.51 -5.43 21.85
CA VAL A 111 17.46 -4.33 22.03
C VAL A 111 17.73 -3.74 20.65
N PHE A 112 17.43 -2.46 20.45
CA PHE A 112 17.57 -1.81 19.14
C PHE A 112 19.02 -1.85 18.64
N GLU A 113 20.01 -1.71 19.52
CA GLU A 113 21.42 -1.81 19.14
C GLU A 113 21.75 -3.14 18.44
N ASN A 114 21.14 -4.25 18.86
CA ASN A 114 21.39 -5.55 18.25
C ASN A 114 20.80 -5.62 16.84
N GLU A 115 19.67 -4.96 16.58
CA GLU A 115 19.07 -4.88 15.26
C GLU A 115 19.88 -3.95 14.34
N ILE A 116 20.42 -2.84 14.87
CA ILE A 116 21.33 -1.97 14.14
C ILE A 116 22.63 -2.70 13.78
N LYS A 117 23.19 -3.54 14.67
CA LYS A 117 24.36 -4.38 14.35
C LYS A 117 24.10 -5.34 13.18
N LYS A 118 22.88 -5.87 13.05
CA LYS A 118 22.50 -6.67 11.88
C LYS A 118 22.51 -5.82 10.62
N LEU A 119 21.89 -4.64 10.67
CA LEU A 119 21.84 -3.69 9.55
C LEU A 119 23.26 -3.30 9.08
N THR A 120 24.13 -2.90 10.01
CA THR A 120 25.53 -2.55 9.67
C THR A 120 26.27 -3.75 9.10
N GLY A 121 26.01 -4.97 9.60
CA GLY A 121 26.56 -6.18 9.02
C GLY A 121 26.18 -6.38 7.54
N TYR A 122 24.92 -6.13 7.15
CA TYR A 122 24.51 -6.16 5.74
C TYR A 122 25.22 -5.08 4.92
N TRP A 123 25.35 -3.88 5.48
CA TRP A 123 26.06 -2.77 4.84
C TRP A 123 27.54 -3.09 4.57
N ASP A 124 28.26 -3.57 5.59
CA ASP A 124 29.69 -3.87 5.51
C ASP A 124 29.98 -4.99 4.50
N ARG A 125 29.12 -6.01 4.45
CA ARG A 125 29.21 -7.10 3.49
C ARG A 125 28.68 -6.73 2.09
N LYS A 126 28.09 -5.55 1.92
CA LYS A 126 27.44 -5.10 0.68
C LYS A 126 26.35 -6.06 0.20
N GLU A 127 25.66 -6.68 1.16
CA GLU A 127 24.61 -7.65 0.90
C GLU A 127 23.24 -6.98 1.04
N PRO A 128 22.27 -7.31 0.16
CA PRO A 128 20.90 -6.88 0.36
C PRO A 128 20.26 -7.59 1.56
N ILE A 129 19.33 -6.92 2.23
CA ILE A 129 18.47 -7.58 3.21
C ILE A 129 17.39 -8.35 2.43
N VAL A 130 17.33 -9.67 2.63
CA VAL A 130 16.34 -10.55 2.01
C VAL A 130 15.06 -10.53 2.85
N TRP A 131 14.24 -9.50 2.64
CA TRP A 131 12.97 -9.34 3.35
C TRP A 131 11.96 -10.42 2.97
N VAL A 132 11.16 -10.85 3.94
CA VAL A 132 10.03 -11.74 3.67
C VAL A 132 8.82 -10.88 3.33
N ASN A 133 8.36 -10.96 2.08
CA ASN A 133 7.16 -10.24 1.66
C ASN A 133 5.91 -10.87 2.30
N TYR A 134 4.99 -10.02 2.77
CA TYR A 134 3.77 -10.40 3.48
C TYR A 134 2.50 -9.88 2.79
N HIS A 135 2.61 -8.93 1.85
CA HIS A 135 1.51 -8.52 0.99
C HIS A 135 1.64 -9.24 -0.34
N TYR A 136 0.79 -10.25 -0.54
CA TYR A 136 0.70 -10.99 -1.79
C TYR A 136 -0.66 -10.77 -2.44
N VAL A 137 -0.62 -10.32 -3.70
CA VAL A 137 -1.75 -10.41 -4.62
C VAL A 137 -1.38 -11.52 -5.61
N ALA A 138 -2.35 -12.34 -5.98
CA ALA A 138 -2.11 -13.44 -6.92
C ALA A 138 -1.48 -12.93 -8.22
N GLU A 139 -0.48 -13.64 -8.76
CA GLU A 139 0.33 -13.19 -9.90
C GLU A 139 -0.46 -12.87 -11.19
N HIS A 140 -1.63 -13.49 -11.33
CA HIS A 140 -2.56 -13.24 -12.43
C HIS A 140 -3.35 -11.93 -12.26
N ALA A 141 -3.46 -11.41 -11.04
CA ALA A 141 -4.05 -10.11 -10.75
C ALA A 141 -2.94 -9.04 -10.77
N LYS A 142 -2.90 -8.26 -11.84
CA LYS A 142 -1.93 -7.16 -11.98
C LYS A 142 -2.37 -5.97 -11.13
N PHE A 143 -1.57 -5.62 -10.13
CA PHE A 143 -1.83 -4.50 -9.22
C PHE A 143 -0.70 -3.46 -9.25
N PRO A 144 -0.71 -2.49 -10.19
CA PRO A 144 0.26 -1.41 -10.21
C PRO A 144 -0.11 -0.31 -9.19
N HIS A 145 0.85 0.14 -8.36
CA HIS A 145 0.60 1.20 -7.36
C HIS A 145 0.40 2.58 -7.99
N LYS A 146 1.18 2.93 -9.01
CA LYS A 146 1.15 4.21 -9.72
C LYS A 146 -0.24 4.79 -10.02
N PRO A 147 -1.19 4.08 -10.67
CA PRO A 147 -2.51 4.64 -10.94
C PRO A 147 -3.31 4.97 -9.66
N HIS A 148 -3.21 4.13 -8.62
CA HIS A 148 -3.89 4.36 -7.35
C HIS A 148 -3.34 5.59 -6.62
N ILE A 149 -2.02 5.75 -6.58
CA ILE A 149 -1.39 6.93 -5.99
C ILE A 149 -1.71 8.20 -6.78
N ARG A 150 -1.67 8.15 -8.12
CA ARG A 150 -2.03 9.30 -8.98
C ARG A 150 -3.48 9.73 -8.83
N TYR A 151 -4.37 8.79 -8.52
CA TYR A 151 -5.75 9.10 -8.19
C TYR A 151 -5.88 9.88 -6.88
N GLY A 152 -4.87 9.81 -6.00
CA GLY A 152 -4.87 10.40 -4.66
C GLY A 152 -5.45 9.45 -3.60
N ILE A 153 -5.30 8.13 -3.79
CA ILE A 153 -5.70 7.16 -2.76
C ILE A 153 -4.64 7.16 -1.65
N GLU A 154 -5.08 7.40 -0.42
CA GLU A 154 -4.23 7.35 0.76
C GLU A 154 -3.65 5.95 0.99
N CYS A 155 -2.38 5.87 1.39
CA CYS A 155 -1.68 4.60 1.64
C CYS A 155 -2.42 3.72 2.65
N THR A 156 -2.99 4.36 3.68
CA THR A 156 -3.73 3.72 4.78
C THR A 156 -5.06 3.11 4.35
N THR A 157 -5.59 3.49 3.18
CA THR A 157 -6.81 2.89 2.61
C THR A 157 -6.58 1.40 2.31
N CYS A 158 -5.41 1.06 1.78
CA CYS A 158 -5.05 -0.30 1.39
C CYS A 158 -4.20 -1.02 2.45
N HIS A 159 -3.32 -0.29 3.15
CA HIS A 159 -2.38 -0.90 4.09
C HIS A 159 -2.79 -0.76 5.56
N GLY A 160 -3.87 -0.03 5.85
CA GLY A 160 -4.31 0.26 7.22
C GLY A 160 -3.38 1.21 7.96
N ASN A 161 -3.49 1.25 9.28
CA ASN A 161 -2.64 2.10 10.13
C ASN A 161 -1.26 1.46 10.34
N VAL A 162 -0.36 1.66 9.35
CA VAL A 162 1.02 1.13 9.36
C VAL A 162 1.93 1.90 10.31
N GLU A 163 1.65 3.17 10.60
CA GLU A 163 2.41 3.97 11.56
C GLU A 163 2.28 3.47 13.02
N ASN A 164 1.45 2.46 13.27
CA ASN A 164 1.26 1.85 14.58
C ASN A 164 1.70 0.38 14.65
N ILE A 165 2.35 -0.15 13.61
CA ILE A 165 2.81 -1.55 13.60
C ILE A 165 4.33 -1.67 13.77
N ASP A 166 4.74 -2.61 14.61
CA ASP A 166 6.13 -3.05 14.69
C ASP A 166 6.39 -4.10 13.61
N GLN A 167 5.68 -5.23 13.69
CA GLN A 167 5.83 -6.30 12.71
C GLN A 167 4.93 -6.08 11.50
N PRO A 168 5.47 -6.21 10.27
CA PRO A 168 4.67 -6.18 9.05
C PRO A 168 3.64 -7.31 9.03
N ARG A 169 2.36 -6.97 8.90
CA ARG A 169 1.24 -7.90 8.73
C ARG A 169 0.14 -7.28 7.85
N PRO A 170 -0.69 -8.09 7.16
CA PRO A 170 -1.82 -7.57 6.40
C PRO A 170 -2.88 -7.01 7.36
N ILE A 171 -3.05 -5.68 7.41
CA ILE A 171 -4.08 -5.04 8.23
C ILE A 171 -5.44 -5.08 7.52
N VAL A 172 -5.43 -4.78 6.23
CA VAL A 172 -6.61 -4.82 5.37
C VAL A 172 -6.59 -6.09 4.52
N LYS A 173 -7.69 -6.84 4.54
CA LYS A 173 -7.85 -8.03 3.71
C LYS A 173 -8.34 -7.65 2.31
N MET A 174 -7.39 -7.38 1.41
CA MET A 174 -7.66 -7.00 0.02
C MET A 174 -7.99 -8.21 -0.85
N GLN A 175 -9.17 -8.80 -0.66
CA GLN A 175 -9.70 -9.82 -1.56
C GLN A 175 -10.38 -9.18 -2.78
N MET A 176 -10.65 -9.95 -3.83
CA MET A 176 -11.24 -9.42 -5.07
C MET A 176 -12.53 -8.62 -4.83
N GLY A 177 -13.39 -9.06 -3.91
CA GLY A 177 -14.61 -8.33 -3.56
C GLY A 177 -14.35 -6.94 -3.00
N TRP A 178 -13.30 -6.76 -2.20
CA TRP A 178 -12.87 -5.46 -1.69
C TRP A 178 -12.35 -4.56 -2.81
N CYS A 179 -11.59 -5.13 -3.76
CA CYS A 179 -11.13 -4.39 -4.93
C CYS A 179 -12.31 -3.89 -5.76
N ILE A 180 -13.28 -4.77 -6.06
CA ILE A 180 -14.47 -4.42 -6.85
C ILE A 180 -15.28 -3.34 -6.14
N SER A 181 -15.58 -3.51 -4.85
CA SER A 181 -16.39 -2.53 -4.12
C SER A 181 -15.72 -1.15 -4.08
N CYS A 182 -14.40 -1.10 -3.86
CA CYS A 182 -13.65 0.15 -3.87
C CYS A 182 -13.63 0.78 -5.26
N HIS A 183 -13.41 -0.01 -6.31
CA HIS A 183 -13.45 0.49 -7.68
C HIS A 183 -14.85 0.98 -8.08
N GLU A 184 -15.92 0.27 -7.71
CA GLU A 184 -17.30 0.72 -7.94
C GLU A 184 -17.56 2.03 -7.20
N GLU A 185 -17.30 2.10 -5.89
CA GLU A 185 -17.53 3.30 -5.09
C GLU A 185 -16.74 4.51 -5.61
N LYS A 186 -15.42 4.36 -5.80
CA LYS A 186 -14.55 5.48 -6.16
C LYS A 186 -14.73 5.89 -7.61
N LEU A 187 -14.84 4.94 -8.55
CA LEU A 187 -15.07 5.28 -9.96
C LEU A 187 -16.47 5.84 -10.17
N ASP A 188 -17.51 5.36 -9.47
CA ASP A 188 -18.85 5.92 -9.57
C ASP A 188 -18.92 7.36 -9.02
N ILE A 189 -18.25 7.65 -7.89
CA ILE A 189 -18.16 9.01 -7.37
C ILE A 189 -17.44 9.95 -8.34
N ASN A 190 -16.29 9.55 -8.88
CA ASN A 190 -15.57 10.39 -9.84
C ASN A 190 -16.35 10.52 -11.15
N PHE A 191 -16.97 9.44 -11.63
CA PHE A 191 -17.82 9.47 -12.80
C PHE A 191 -18.98 10.45 -12.61
N LYS A 192 -19.69 10.40 -11.47
CA LYS A 192 -20.76 11.34 -11.12
C LYS A 192 -20.26 12.78 -11.13
N LYS A 193 -19.13 13.08 -10.49
CA LYS A 193 -18.54 14.43 -10.48
C LYS A 193 -18.17 14.96 -11.86
N ILE A 194 -17.64 14.12 -12.75
CA ILE A 194 -17.31 14.55 -14.11
C ILE A 194 -18.60 14.64 -14.94
N ALA A 195 -19.55 13.71 -14.79
CA ALA A 195 -20.84 13.74 -15.47
C ALA A 195 -21.72 14.95 -15.10
N GLU A 196 -21.59 15.47 -13.87
CA GLU A 196 -22.22 16.73 -13.45
C GLU A 196 -21.70 17.92 -14.28
N LYS A 197 -20.41 17.93 -14.63
CA LYS A 197 -19.77 18.99 -15.42
C LYS A 197 -19.83 18.74 -16.93
N HIS A 198 -20.04 17.49 -17.34
CA HIS A 198 -20.03 17.04 -18.73
C HIS A 198 -21.29 16.21 -19.02
N PRO A 199 -22.41 16.86 -19.39
CA PRO A 199 -23.71 16.19 -19.55
C PRO A 199 -23.68 15.01 -20.54
N GLY A 200 -22.84 15.09 -21.58
CA GLY A 200 -22.69 14.01 -22.56
C GLY A 200 -22.09 12.71 -22.02
N MET A 201 -21.50 12.73 -20.81
CA MET A 201 -21.05 11.51 -20.13
C MET A 201 -22.21 10.61 -19.70
N GLN A 202 -23.41 11.17 -19.50
CA GLN A 202 -24.59 10.37 -19.15
C GLN A 202 -25.05 9.48 -20.32
N GLU A 203 -24.57 9.74 -21.53
CA GLU A 203 -24.92 9.03 -22.76
C GLU A 203 -23.85 8.04 -23.22
N LEU A 204 -22.84 7.78 -22.38
CA LEU A 204 -21.82 6.78 -22.69
C LEU A 204 -22.47 5.40 -22.76
N SER A 205 -22.24 4.70 -23.87
CA SER A 205 -22.61 3.29 -23.97
C SER A 205 -21.79 2.46 -22.98
N ASP A 206 -22.22 1.22 -22.71
CA ASP A 206 -21.46 0.32 -21.84
C ASP A 206 -20.06 0.03 -22.41
N ASN A 207 -19.91 0.03 -23.73
CA ASN A 207 -18.61 -0.10 -24.39
C ASN A 207 -17.75 1.15 -24.17
N ASP A 208 -18.32 2.35 -24.24
CA ASP A 208 -17.58 3.60 -23.97
C ASP A 208 -17.12 3.67 -22.51
N LYS A 209 -17.98 3.28 -21.56
CA LYS A 209 -17.64 3.17 -20.13
C LYS A 209 -16.50 2.16 -19.91
N LYS A 210 -16.53 1.03 -20.62
CA LYS A 210 -15.49 0.00 -20.59
C LYS A 210 -14.17 0.51 -21.17
N ILE A 211 -14.18 1.16 -22.33
CA ILE A 211 -12.98 1.76 -22.93
C ILE A 211 -12.38 2.79 -21.98
N MET A 212 -13.21 3.65 -21.38
CA MET A 212 -12.78 4.65 -20.42
C MET A 212 -12.19 4.06 -19.15
N SER A 213 -12.77 2.99 -18.60
CA SER A 213 -12.24 2.33 -17.39
C SER A 213 -10.91 1.63 -17.64
N TYR A 214 -10.70 1.04 -18.82
CA TYR A 214 -9.45 0.35 -19.15
C TYR A 214 -8.33 1.27 -19.64
N THR A 215 -8.67 2.32 -20.38
CA THR A 215 -7.66 3.16 -21.06
C THR A 215 -7.50 4.53 -20.42
N GLY A 216 -8.42 4.95 -19.56
CA GLY A 216 -8.52 6.32 -19.08
C GLY A 216 -8.86 7.30 -20.21
N ARG A 217 -9.38 6.84 -21.35
CA ARG A 217 -9.73 7.69 -22.49
C ARG A 217 -11.23 7.71 -22.76
N ILE A 218 -11.75 8.89 -23.09
CA ILE A 218 -13.15 9.11 -23.45
C ILE A 218 -13.23 9.75 -24.83
N ARG A 219 -14.28 9.44 -25.58
CA ARG A 219 -14.54 10.12 -26.86
C ARG A 219 -14.82 11.60 -26.64
N ALA A 220 -14.16 12.45 -27.41
CA ALA A 220 -14.26 13.90 -27.32
C ALA A 220 -15.69 14.42 -27.53
N ASP A 221 -16.42 13.86 -28.49
CA ASP A 221 -17.79 14.25 -28.81
C ASP A 221 -18.78 13.97 -27.68
N LYS A 222 -18.46 13.02 -26.80
CA LYS A 222 -19.24 12.70 -25.61
C LYS A 222 -18.85 13.58 -24.43
N LEU A 223 -17.55 13.83 -24.23
CA LEU A 223 -17.05 14.66 -23.13
C LEU A 223 -17.48 16.13 -23.29
N TYR A 224 -17.41 16.69 -24.50
CA TYR A 224 -17.72 18.09 -24.78
C TYR A 224 -19.11 18.30 -25.37
N LYS A 225 -20.02 17.35 -25.17
CA LYS A 225 -21.40 17.53 -25.62
C LYS A 225 -21.97 18.81 -25.00
N ASN A 226 -22.41 19.73 -25.86
CA ASN A 226 -22.97 21.04 -25.50
C ASN A 226 -21.97 22.06 -24.92
N TYR A 227 -20.66 21.90 -25.16
CA TYR A 227 -19.68 22.94 -24.86
C TYR A 227 -19.60 23.96 -26.00
N ASP A 228 -19.98 25.20 -25.71
CA ASP A 228 -19.99 26.32 -26.66
C ASP A 228 -18.60 27.00 -26.73
N HIS A 229 -17.61 26.26 -27.27
CA HIS A 229 -16.29 26.68 -27.81
C HIS A 229 -15.32 27.55 -26.96
N GLN A 230 -14.03 27.12 -26.92
CA GLN A 230 -12.82 27.86 -27.35
C GLN A 230 -11.54 27.25 -26.72
N LEU A 231 -10.82 26.35 -27.42
CA LEU A 231 -9.35 26.27 -27.44
C LEU A 231 -8.86 25.11 -28.36
N GLY A 232 -8.35 25.47 -29.54
CA GLY A 232 -7.20 24.85 -30.19
C GLY A 232 -7.32 23.48 -30.90
N ASP A 233 -8.08 22.50 -30.38
CA ASP A 233 -8.00 21.13 -30.91
C ASP A 233 -9.25 20.70 -31.68
N LYS A 234 -9.07 20.26 -32.93
CA LYS A 234 -10.11 19.49 -33.63
C LYS A 234 -10.44 18.26 -32.78
N HIS A 235 -11.66 18.16 -32.27
CA HIS A 235 -12.16 17.01 -31.50
C HIS A 235 -12.38 15.75 -32.33
N THR A 236 -12.03 15.81 -33.62
CA THR A 236 -11.97 14.70 -34.55
C THR A 236 -10.53 14.46 -35.01
N ASP A 237 -10.20 13.21 -35.32
CA ASP A 237 -8.95 12.84 -35.99
C ASP A 237 -8.96 13.28 -37.47
N GLU A 238 -7.91 12.90 -38.21
CA GLU A 238 -7.73 13.24 -39.62
C GLU A 238 -8.84 12.65 -40.51
N ASP A 239 -9.46 11.55 -40.08
CA ASP A 239 -10.54 10.84 -40.78
C ASP A 239 -11.94 11.34 -40.37
N GLY A 240 -12.01 12.32 -39.47
CA GLY A 240 -13.28 12.89 -38.98
C GLY A 240 -13.94 12.07 -37.86
N ALA A 241 -13.29 11.02 -37.35
CA ALA A 241 -13.80 10.25 -36.22
C ALA A 241 -13.47 10.96 -34.89
N PRO A 242 -14.29 10.82 -33.84
CA PRO A 242 -14.04 11.49 -32.57
C PRO A 242 -12.74 11.03 -31.92
N LYS A 243 -11.90 11.98 -31.52
CA LYS A 243 -10.65 11.68 -30.81
C LYS A 243 -10.93 11.00 -29.46
N LEU A 244 -10.06 10.08 -29.08
CA LEU A 244 -10.00 9.54 -27.72
C LEU A 244 -9.10 10.43 -26.85
N ILE A 245 -9.72 11.17 -25.95
CA ILE A 245 -9.05 12.12 -25.05
C ILE A 245 -8.76 11.43 -23.73
N ASN A 246 -7.55 11.60 -23.22
CA ASN A 246 -7.19 11.10 -21.90
C ASN A 246 -7.91 11.94 -20.84
N ILE A 247 -8.84 11.32 -20.12
CA ILE A 247 -9.61 11.99 -19.08
C ILE A 247 -8.69 12.60 -18.03
N ASN A 248 -7.55 11.95 -17.74
CA ASN A 248 -6.56 12.43 -16.78
C ASN A 248 -5.76 13.65 -17.27
N GLN A 249 -5.64 13.88 -18.58
CA GLN A 249 -4.99 15.09 -19.13
C GLN A 249 -5.94 16.29 -19.13
N GLU A 250 -7.24 16.06 -19.28
CA GLU A 250 -8.25 17.12 -19.20
C GLU A 250 -8.55 17.55 -17.75
N VAL A 251 -8.63 16.62 -16.80
CA VAL A 251 -8.68 16.99 -15.37
C VAL A 251 -7.34 17.49 -14.82
N ALA A 252 -6.24 17.42 -15.59
CA ALA A 252 -4.96 18.02 -15.20
C ALA A 252 -5.00 19.55 -15.21
N TRP A 253 -5.85 20.18 -16.03
CA TRP A 253 -6.06 21.63 -15.97
C TRP A 253 -6.72 22.10 -14.67
N LEU A 254 -7.29 21.17 -13.87
CA LEU A 254 -7.89 21.43 -12.56
C LEU A 254 -7.03 20.95 -11.38
N LYS A 255 -5.86 20.35 -11.63
CA LYS A 255 -4.97 19.87 -10.57
C LYS A 255 -3.55 20.37 -10.84
N ASP A 256 -3.23 21.48 -10.19
CA ASP A 256 -1.92 21.93 -9.69
C ASP A 256 -0.68 21.56 -10.54
N CYS A 257 0.07 22.61 -10.92
CA CYS A 257 1.27 22.58 -11.76
C CYS A 257 2.35 21.58 -11.31
N GLY A 258 2.28 21.04 -10.10
CA GLY A 258 3.20 20.03 -9.56
C GLY A 258 3.27 18.70 -10.34
N THR A 259 2.30 18.39 -11.20
CA THR A 259 2.30 17.14 -11.99
C THR A 259 3.32 17.14 -13.14
N CYS A 260 3.78 18.31 -13.59
CA CYS A 260 4.77 18.43 -14.69
C CYS A 260 6.20 18.71 -14.20
N HIS A 261 6.42 18.90 -12.89
CA HIS A 261 7.71 19.31 -12.33
C HIS A 261 8.45 18.24 -11.51
N TYR A 262 8.13 16.94 -11.68
CA TYR A 262 8.89 15.84 -11.04
C TYR A 262 9.08 14.60 -11.93
#